data_AF-A0A239GHM3-F1
#
_entry.id   AF-A0A239GHM3-F1
#
_cell.length_a   1.000
_cell.length_b   1.000
_cell.length_c   1.000
_cell.angle_alpha   90.00
_cell.angle_beta   90.00
_cell.angle_gamma   90.00
#
_symmetry.space_group_name_H-M   'P 1'
#
loop_
_entity.id
_entity.type
_entity.pdbx_description
1 polymer ?
#
loop_
_entity_poly.entity_id
_entity_poly.type
_entity_poly.pdbx_seq_one_letter_code
_entity_poly.pdbx_strand_id
1 'polypeptide(L)'
;MWINTAIAYNKQVFAAAHELYHLWFENDGEIILKTDVEETDSADSISESELKANRFAAEFLINEELLLQEMRTYGVDKNKIGIKDILKLSNLFAVPYKTMVKRLYESKLIGKMKYDELMKLSNEQIKICRNRLGLSLPTPNNKIGLNSLIDKAMELYERKK
;
A
#
# COMPACT_ATOMS: atom_id res chain seq x y z
N MET A 1 11.27 13.45 -4.68
CA MET A 1 10.28 12.36 -4.63
C MET A 1 9.51 12.35 -5.93
N TRP A 2 9.65 11.30 -6.74
CA TRP A 2 8.94 11.18 -8.01
C TRP A 2 7.98 10.01 -7.91
N ILE A 3 6.69 10.23 -8.06
CA ILE A 3 5.69 9.14 -8.04
C ILE A 3 5.26 8.86 -9.47
N ASN A 4 5.36 7.62 -9.92
CA ASN A 4 4.77 7.23 -11.20
C ASN A 4 3.25 7.33 -11.09
N THR A 5 2.66 8.30 -11.79
CA THR A 5 1.22 8.55 -11.69
C THR A 5 0.39 7.58 -12.54
N ALA A 6 1.02 6.79 -13.42
CA ALA A 6 0.36 5.80 -14.25
C ALA A 6 0.00 4.49 -13.51
N ILE A 7 0.61 4.23 -12.34
CA ILE A 7 0.26 3.10 -11.48
C ILE A 7 -0.92 3.43 -10.56
N ALA A 8 -1.62 2.40 -10.07
CA ALA A 8 -2.79 2.59 -9.19
C ALA A 8 -2.46 3.43 -7.95
N TYR A 9 -3.39 4.29 -7.53
CA TYR A 9 -3.19 5.24 -6.43
C TYR A 9 -2.67 4.60 -5.14
N ASN A 10 -3.18 3.42 -4.78
CA ASN A 10 -2.72 2.69 -3.60
C ASN A 10 -1.26 2.19 -3.70
N LYS A 11 -0.77 1.90 -4.91
CA LYS A 11 0.65 1.59 -5.13
C LYS A 11 1.51 2.84 -4.99
N GLN A 12 1.00 4.00 -5.41
CA GLN A 12 1.69 5.28 -5.24
C GLN A 12 1.85 5.65 -3.76
N VAL A 13 0.78 5.48 -2.97
CA VAL A 13 0.82 5.71 -1.51
C VAL A 13 1.82 4.76 -0.84
N PHE A 14 1.79 3.48 -1.20
CA PHE A 14 2.73 2.51 -0.66
C PHE A 14 4.19 2.83 -1.04
N ALA A 15 4.45 3.14 -2.31
CA ALA A 15 5.78 3.55 -2.78
C ALA A 15 6.27 4.80 -2.05
N ALA A 16 5.41 5.82 -1.84
CA ALA A 16 5.81 7.02 -1.11
C ALA A 16 6.24 6.71 0.34
N ALA A 17 5.54 5.80 1.03
CA ALA A 17 5.93 5.36 2.37
C ALA A 17 7.21 4.51 2.37
N HIS A 18 7.42 3.70 1.32
CA HIS A 18 8.65 2.94 1.12
C HIS A 18 9.85 3.90 0.92
N GLU A 19 9.73 4.90 0.05
CA GLU A 19 10.79 5.91 -0.14
C GLU A 19 11.06 6.74 1.12
N LEU A 20 10.03 6.98 1.95
CA LEU A 20 10.21 7.66 3.24
C LEU A 20 11.15 6.87 4.17
N TYR A 21 11.12 5.54 4.14
CA TYR A 21 12.07 4.72 4.90
C TYR A 21 13.52 5.00 4.46
N HIS A 22 13.78 4.96 3.15
CA HIS A 22 15.12 5.22 2.62
C HIS A 22 15.61 6.63 3.02
N LEU A 23 14.74 7.64 2.94
CA LEU A 23 15.08 9.01 3.37
C LEU A 23 15.40 9.15 4.88
N TRP A 24 14.81 8.31 5.73
CA TRP A 24 15.00 8.40 7.19
C TRP A 24 16.14 7.55 7.71
N PHE A 25 16.40 6.41 7.09
CA PHE A 25 17.28 5.37 7.63
C PHE A 25 18.49 5.07 6.76
N GLU A 26 18.54 5.59 5.53
CA GLU A 26 19.68 5.43 4.64
C GLU A 26 20.32 6.79 4.35
N ASN A 27 21.64 6.86 4.53
CA ASN A 27 22.42 8.09 4.31
C ASN A 27 22.73 8.35 2.83
N ASP A 28 22.44 7.37 1.98
CA ASP A 28 22.72 7.44 0.55
C ASP A 28 21.43 7.84 -0.16
N GLY A 29 21.33 9.10 -0.56
CA GLY A 29 20.15 9.68 -1.24
C GLY A 29 19.83 9.10 -2.62
N GLU A 30 20.22 7.85 -2.91
CA GLU A 30 19.88 7.13 -4.13
C GLU A 30 18.48 6.55 -4.04
N ILE A 31 17.54 7.26 -4.66
CA ILE A 31 16.13 6.90 -4.81
C ILE A 31 16.02 5.85 -5.92
N ILE A 32 15.80 4.58 -5.58
CA ILE A 32 15.59 3.50 -6.56
C ILE A 32 14.11 3.10 -6.58
N LEU A 33 13.35 3.69 -7.50
CA LEU A 33 12.00 3.21 -7.82
C LEU A 33 12.07 1.88 -8.59
N LYS A 34 12.07 0.76 -7.87
CA LYS A 34 11.75 -0.53 -8.49
C LYS A 34 10.25 -0.58 -8.78
N THR A 35 9.91 -0.89 -10.02
CA THR A 35 8.51 -1.00 -10.48
C THR A 35 7.80 -2.20 -9.83
N ASP A 36 8.56 -3.08 -9.16
CA ASP A 36 8.11 -4.25 -8.43
C ASP A 36 7.71 -3.91 -6.98
N VAL A 37 6.79 -2.98 -6.82
CA VAL A 37 6.15 -2.66 -5.52
C VAL A 37 5.13 -3.73 -5.11
N GLU A 38 4.93 -4.75 -5.96
CA GLU A 38 4.33 -6.01 -5.51
C GLU A 38 5.45 -6.85 -4.93
N GLU A 39 5.36 -7.19 -3.63
CA GLU A 39 6.20 -8.21 -3.01
C GLU A 39 6.06 -9.52 -3.82
N THR A 40 6.90 -9.67 -4.84
CA THR A 40 7.10 -10.90 -5.56
C THR A 40 8.00 -11.75 -4.70
N ASP A 41 7.47 -12.88 -4.22
CA ASP A 41 8.20 -13.95 -3.54
C ASP A 41 9.28 -14.62 -4.43
N SER A 42 9.73 -13.98 -5.52
CA SER A 42 10.90 -14.41 -6.28
C SER A 42 12.14 -14.14 -5.44
N ALA A 43 12.55 -15.16 -4.70
CA ALA A 43 13.64 -15.19 -3.73
C ALA A 43 15.04 -14.83 -4.27
N ASP A 44 15.17 -14.44 -5.55
CA ASP A 44 16.42 -13.97 -6.11
C ASP A 44 16.48 -12.44 -6.03
N SER A 45 17.25 -11.95 -5.04
CA SER A 45 17.86 -10.61 -4.96
C SER A 45 17.07 -9.40 -4.43
N ILE A 46 16.10 -9.56 -3.52
CA ILE A 46 15.63 -8.40 -2.73
C ILE A 46 16.62 -8.15 -1.58
N SER A 47 17.17 -6.94 -1.47
CA SER A 47 18.11 -6.59 -0.40
C SER A 47 17.39 -6.53 0.96
N GLU A 48 18.13 -6.71 2.05
CA GLU A 48 17.55 -6.56 3.40
C GLU A 48 16.97 -5.16 3.65
N SER A 49 17.55 -4.14 3.01
CA SER A 49 17.09 -2.75 3.07
C SER A 49 15.69 -2.60 2.46
N GLU A 50 15.47 -3.16 1.28
CA GLU A 50 14.17 -3.15 0.57
C GLU A 50 13.10 -3.93 1.35
N LEU A 51 13.48 -5.04 2.00
CA LEU A 51 12.57 -5.78 2.88
C LEU A 51 12.17 -4.95 4.10
N LYS A 52 13.11 -4.22 4.70
CA LYS A 52 12.83 -3.29 5.81
C LYS A 52 11.96 -2.13 5.36
N ALA A 53 12.20 -1.56 4.17
CA ALA A 53 11.39 -0.50 3.59
C ALA A 53 9.94 -0.95 3.33
N ASN A 54 9.75 -2.15 2.77
CA ASN A 54 8.42 -2.75 2.58
C ASN A 54 7.71 -2.99 3.91
N ARG A 55 8.42 -3.51 4.91
CA ARG A 55 7.87 -3.71 6.26
C ARG A 55 7.48 -2.38 6.90
N PHE A 56 8.35 -1.38 6.83
CA PHE A 56 8.08 -0.03 7.31
C PHE A 56 6.84 0.55 6.65
N ALA A 57 6.75 0.53 5.32
CA ALA A 57 5.60 1.06 4.59
C ALA A 57 4.29 0.39 5.01
N ALA A 58 4.28 -0.93 5.19
CA ALA A 58 3.10 -1.66 5.65
C ALA A 58 2.68 -1.28 7.07
N GLU A 59 3.62 -1.15 8.02
CA GLU A 59 3.31 -0.76 9.40
C GLU A 59 2.96 0.72 9.55
N PHE A 60 3.63 1.58 8.80
CA PHE A 60 3.41 3.02 8.79
C PHE A 60 2.02 3.36 8.24
N LEU A 61 1.64 2.73 7.12
CA LEU A 61 0.32 2.96 6.51
C LEU A 61 -0.79 2.23 7.26
N ILE A 62 -0.51 1.06 7.85
CA ILE A 62 -1.52 0.23 8.52
C ILE A 62 -1.13 0.02 9.99
N ASN A 63 -1.32 1.09 10.76
CA ASN A 63 -1.20 1.03 12.21
C ASN A 63 -2.20 0.02 12.79
N GLU A 64 -1.74 -0.84 13.70
CA GLU A 64 -2.55 -1.95 14.23
C GLU A 64 -3.76 -1.47 15.06
N GLU A 65 -3.58 -0.44 15.89
CA GLU A 65 -4.66 0.12 16.70
C GLU A 65 -5.75 0.71 15.81
N LEU A 66 -5.34 1.48 14.79
CA LEU A 66 -6.26 2.04 13.80
C LEU A 66 -6.96 0.93 12.99
N LEU A 67 -6.24 -0.10 12.55
CA LEU A 67 -6.83 -1.25 11.85
C LEU A 67 -7.92 -1.90 12.70
N LEU A 68 -7.64 -2.16 13.98
CA LEU A 68 -8.60 -2.75 14.91
C LEU A 68 -9.80 -1.84 15.14
N GLN A 69 -9.59 -0.53 15.21
CA GLN A 69 -10.67 0.45 15.33
C GLN A 69 -11.57 0.41 14.09
N GLU A 70 -11.00 0.52 12.90
CA GLU A 70 -11.77 0.53 11.65
C GLU A 70 -12.51 -0.79 11.43
N MET A 71 -11.92 -1.92 11.80
CA MET A 71 -12.63 -3.21 11.81
C MET A 71 -13.88 -3.18 12.70
N ARG A 72 -13.81 -2.56 13.88
CA ARG A 72 -14.99 -2.39 14.75
C ARG A 72 -16.03 -1.45 14.12
N THR A 73 -15.59 -0.30 13.60
CA THR A 73 -16.45 0.71 12.96
C THR A 73 -17.23 0.12 11.77
N TYR A 74 -16.58 -0.70 10.95
CA TYR A 74 -17.18 -1.30 9.76
C TYR A 74 -17.78 -2.69 9.99
N GLY A 75 -17.83 -3.18 11.24
CA GLY A 75 -18.44 -4.45 11.60
C GLY A 75 -17.72 -5.68 11.01
N VAL A 76 -16.40 -5.62 10.86
CA VAL A 76 -15.58 -6.74 10.38
C VAL A 76 -15.35 -7.74 11.51
N ASP A 77 -15.97 -8.91 11.39
CA ASP A 77 -15.79 -10.02 12.32
C ASP A 77 -14.43 -10.70 12.08
N LYS A 78 -13.57 -10.70 13.11
CA LYS A 78 -12.23 -11.32 13.08
C LYS A 78 -12.27 -12.80 12.71
N ASN A 79 -13.35 -13.51 13.03
CA ASN A 79 -13.48 -14.95 12.74
C ASN A 79 -13.96 -15.23 11.32
N LYS A 80 -14.41 -14.21 10.58
CA LYS A 80 -15.07 -14.36 9.27
C LYS A 80 -14.50 -13.42 8.21
N ILE A 81 -13.26 -12.96 8.38
CA ILE A 81 -12.59 -12.06 7.44
C ILE A 81 -12.55 -12.70 6.05
N GLY A 82 -13.28 -12.10 5.11
CA GLY A 82 -13.35 -12.52 3.72
C GLY A 82 -12.73 -11.50 2.77
N ILE A 83 -12.70 -11.86 1.48
CA ILE A 83 -12.19 -10.99 0.40
C ILE A 83 -12.86 -9.61 0.40
N LYS A 84 -14.16 -9.55 0.72
CA LYS A 84 -14.92 -8.29 0.79
C LYS A 84 -14.37 -7.36 1.88
N ASP A 85 -14.05 -7.90 3.05
CA ASP A 85 -13.54 -7.11 4.17
C ASP A 85 -12.12 -6.62 3.88
N ILE A 86 -11.30 -7.48 3.29
CA ILE A 86 -9.93 -7.13 2.89
C ILE A 86 -9.94 -6.06 1.80
N LEU A 87 -10.85 -6.14 0.83
CA LEU A 87 -11.00 -5.10 -0.20
C LEU A 87 -11.44 -3.77 0.41
N LYS A 88 -12.39 -3.77 1.35
CA LYS A 88 -12.81 -2.55 2.06
C LYS A 88 -11.65 -1.94 2.86
N LEU A 89 -10.96 -2.75 3.65
CA LEU A 89 -9.83 -2.30 4.47
C LEU A 89 -8.68 -1.81 3.59
N SER A 90 -8.30 -2.55 2.54
CA SER A 90 -7.23 -2.10 1.63
C SER A 90 -7.57 -0.79 0.93
N ASN A 91 -8.83 -0.56 0.57
CA ASN A 91 -9.28 0.72 0.04
C ASN A 91 -9.25 1.82 1.11
N LEU A 92 -9.68 1.54 2.35
CA LEU A 92 -9.68 2.50 3.46
C LEU A 92 -8.27 2.99 3.81
N PHE A 93 -7.32 2.06 3.87
CA PHE A 93 -5.91 2.35 4.15
C PHE A 93 -5.12 2.76 2.90
N ALA A 94 -5.76 2.84 1.74
CA ALA A 94 -5.13 3.15 0.45
C ALA A 94 -3.88 2.29 0.14
N VAL A 95 -3.95 0.99 0.44
CA VAL A 95 -2.85 0.02 0.21
C VAL A 95 -3.23 -1.05 -0.82
N PRO A 96 -2.25 -1.76 -1.40
CA PRO A 96 -2.53 -2.95 -2.20
C PRO A 96 -3.26 -4.04 -1.41
N TYR A 97 -4.04 -4.86 -2.12
CA TYR A 97 -4.80 -5.97 -1.52
C TYR A 97 -3.88 -6.93 -0.77
N LYS A 98 -2.79 -7.37 -1.41
CA LYS A 98 -1.83 -8.32 -0.83
C LYS A 98 -1.12 -7.76 0.41
N THR A 99 -0.82 -6.47 0.43
CA THR A 99 -0.29 -5.77 1.61
C THR A 99 -1.25 -5.88 2.79
N MET A 100 -2.55 -5.65 2.58
CA MET A 100 -3.56 -5.80 3.63
C MET A 100 -3.69 -7.27 4.10
N VAL A 101 -3.66 -8.25 3.19
CA VAL A 101 -3.66 -9.68 3.55
C VAL A 101 -2.48 -10.02 4.46
N LYS A 102 -1.26 -9.59 4.09
CA LYS A 102 -0.06 -9.79 4.89
C LYS A 102 -0.15 -9.13 6.26
N ARG A 103 -0.62 -7.87 6.31
CA ARG A 103 -0.78 -7.16 7.59
C ARG A 103 -1.77 -7.84 8.53
N LEU A 104 -2.89 -8.35 8.02
CA LEU A 104 -3.86 -9.10 8.80
C LEU A 104 -3.25 -10.39 9.37
N TYR A 105 -2.39 -11.07 8.61
CA TYR A 105 -1.67 -12.25 9.08
C TYR A 105 -0.65 -11.92 10.16
N GLU A 106 0.17 -10.89 9.95
CA GLU A 106 1.17 -10.40 10.92
C GLU A 106 0.53 -9.96 12.25
N SER A 107 -0.66 -9.34 12.18
CA SER A 107 -1.45 -8.92 13.35
C SER A 107 -2.23 -10.08 13.98
N LYS A 108 -2.02 -11.32 13.53
CA LYS A 108 -2.69 -12.54 14.00
C LYS A 108 -4.22 -12.48 13.89
N LEU A 109 -4.75 -11.69 12.95
CA LEU A 109 -6.18 -11.56 12.68
C LEU A 109 -6.70 -12.64 11.72
N ILE A 110 -5.81 -13.24 10.92
CA ILE A 110 -6.09 -14.42 10.09
C ILE A 110 -5.02 -15.49 10.33
N GLY A 111 -5.41 -16.76 10.22
CA GLY A 111 -4.49 -17.90 10.31
C GLY A 111 -3.74 -18.17 8.99
N LYS A 112 -2.68 -18.98 9.06
CA LYS A 112 -1.80 -19.30 7.92
C LYS A 112 -2.56 -19.90 6.72
N MET A 113 -3.46 -20.86 6.94
CA MET A 113 -4.26 -21.43 5.85
C MET A 113 -5.07 -20.37 5.09
N LYS A 114 -5.67 -19.41 5.82
CA LYS A 114 -6.47 -18.34 5.23
C LYS A 114 -5.58 -17.34 4.50
N TYR A 115 -4.42 -17.00 5.07
CA TYR A 115 -3.41 -16.19 4.41
C TYR A 115 -2.99 -16.78 3.06
N ASP A 116 -2.64 -18.08 3.03
CA ASP A 116 -2.19 -18.76 1.80
C ASP A 116 -3.32 -18.84 0.75
N GLU A 117 -4.57 -19.03 1.16
CA GLU A 117 -5.75 -18.99 0.28
C GLU A 117 -5.91 -17.60 -0.36
N LEU A 118 -5.83 -16.54 0.46
CA LEU A 118 -6.07 -15.16 0.03
C LEU A 118 -4.94 -14.62 -0.85
N MET A 119 -3.69 -15.05 -0.62
CA MET A 119 -2.53 -14.64 -1.42
C MET A 119 -2.49 -15.28 -2.82
N LYS A 120 -3.14 -16.44 -3.00
CA LYS A 120 -3.24 -17.14 -4.30
C LYS A 120 -4.19 -16.46 -5.29
N LEU A 121 -5.02 -15.52 -4.84
CA LEU A 121 -5.95 -14.81 -5.73
C LEU A 121 -5.18 -13.99 -6.77
N SER A 122 -5.56 -14.14 -8.04
CA SER A 122 -4.95 -13.39 -9.13
C SER A 122 -5.38 -11.93 -9.11
N ASN A 123 -4.55 -11.06 -9.70
CA ASN A 123 -4.87 -9.63 -9.82
C ASN A 123 -6.20 -9.40 -10.58
N GLU A 124 -6.53 -10.25 -11.56
CA GLU A 124 -7.83 -10.19 -12.27
C GLU A 124 -9.01 -10.59 -11.37
N GLN A 125 -8.88 -11.65 -10.56
CA GLN A 125 -9.93 -12.02 -9.60
C GLN A 125 -10.19 -10.91 -8.58
N ILE A 126 -9.12 -10.32 -8.04
CA ILE A 126 -9.19 -9.20 -7.10
C ILE A 126 -9.88 -8.00 -7.76
N LYS A 127 -9.54 -7.68 -9.01
CA LYS A 127 -10.14 -6.58 -9.79
C LYS A 127 -11.63 -6.80 -10.03
N ILE A 128 -12.04 -8.01 -10.44
CA ILE A 128 -13.45 -8.37 -10.63
C ILE A 128 -14.23 -8.19 -9.32
N CYS A 129 -13.72 -8.72 -8.21
CA CYS A 129 -14.37 -8.59 -6.90
C CYS A 129 -14.46 -7.13 -6.44
N ARG A 130 -13.39 -6.34 -6.64
CA ARG A 130 -13.36 -4.90 -6.33
C ARG A 130 -14.42 -4.13 -7.11
N ASN A 131 -14.55 -4.39 -8.42
CA ASN A 131 -15.55 -3.74 -9.26
C ASN A 131 -16.98 -4.12 -8.85
N ARG A 132 -17.24 -5.40 -8.55
CA ARG A 132 -18.55 -5.87 -8.07
C ARG A 132 -19.00 -5.21 -6.76
N LEU A 133 -18.05 -4.75 -5.94
CA LEU A 133 -18.32 -4.06 -4.68
C LEU A 133 -18.41 -2.54 -4.81
N GLY A 134 -18.24 -1.98 -6.02
CA GLY A 134 -18.21 -0.53 -6.23
C GLY A 134 -16.96 0.15 -5.65
N LEU A 135 -15.90 -0.61 -5.41
CA LEU A 135 -14.64 -0.14 -4.80
C LEU A 135 -13.56 0.17 -5.84
N SER A 136 -13.95 0.51 -7.07
CA SER A 136 -13.02 0.78 -8.17
C SER A 136 -12.03 1.87 -7.77
N LEU A 137 -10.74 1.61 -7.99
CA LEU A 137 -9.70 2.61 -7.74
C LEU A 137 -9.81 3.73 -8.78
N PRO A 138 -9.51 4.99 -8.42
CA PRO A 138 -9.40 6.06 -9.39
C PRO A 138 -8.42 5.65 -10.47
N THR A 139 -8.87 5.61 -11.72
CA THR A 139 -7.96 5.52 -12.86
C THR A 139 -7.21 6.84 -12.92
N PRO A 140 -5.87 6.81 -13.13
CA PRO A 140 -5.14 8.02 -13.44
C PRO A 140 -5.69 8.60 -14.75
N ASN A 141 -6.64 9.53 -14.66
CA ASN A 141 -6.85 10.49 -15.72
C ASN A 141 -5.59 11.36 -15.75
N ASN A 142 -5.11 11.74 -16.95
CA ASN A 142 -3.98 12.65 -17.21
C ASN A 142 -4.13 14.06 -16.57
N LYS A 143 -4.46 14.14 -15.28
CA LYS A 143 -4.74 15.35 -14.52
C LYS A 143 -3.79 15.40 -13.35
N ILE A 144 -2.76 16.22 -13.55
CA ILE A 144 -1.91 16.87 -12.54
C ILE A 144 -1.55 15.95 -11.38
N GLY A 145 -0.47 15.19 -11.58
CA GLY A 145 0.16 14.38 -10.54
C GLY A 145 0.73 15.22 -9.39
N LEU A 146 1.06 14.53 -8.30
CA LEU A 146 1.75 15.07 -7.11
C LEU A 146 2.94 15.97 -7.46
N ASN A 147 3.56 15.74 -8.62
CA ASN A 147 4.61 16.55 -9.25
C ASN A 147 4.29 18.05 -9.19
N SER A 148 3.10 18.49 -9.61
CA SER A 148 2.79 19.93 -9.58
C SER A 148 2.50 20.47 -8.18
N LEU A 149 2.09 19.61 -7.24
CA LEU A 149 1.85 20.01 -5.86
C LEU A 149 3.17 20.24 -5.13
N ILE A 150 4.17 19.41 -5.39
CA ILE A 150 5.53 19.60 -4.86
C ILE A 150 6.15 20.86 -5.48
N ASP A 151 6.05 21.04 -6.80
CA ASP A 151 6.54 22.24 -7.49
C ASP A 151 5.86 23.51 -6.95
N LYS A 152 4.53 23.49 -6.78
CA LYS A 152 3.78 24.62 -6.20
C LYS A 152 4.12 24.84 -4.72
N ALA A 153 4.34 23.80 -3.94
CA ALA A 153 4.73 23.93 -2.55
C ALA A 153 6.13 24.55 -2.41
N MET A 154 7.08 24.15 -3.27
CA MET A 154 8.41 24.76 -3.34
C MET A 154 8.31 26.23 -3.80
N GLU A 155 7.54 26.52 -4.84
CA GLU A 155 7.35 27.90 -5.33
C GLU A 155 6.73 28.82 -4.26
N LEU A 156 5.77 28.31 -3.47
CA LEU A 156 5.17 29.05 -2.36
C LEU A 156 6.12 29.24 -1.18
N TYR A 157 7.00 28.28 -0.92
CA TYR A 157 8.02 28.37 0.14
C TYR A 157 9.08 29.42 -0.22
N GLU A 158 9.55 29.42 -1.47
CA GLU A 158 10.55 30.37 -1.95
C GLU A 158 10.00 31.80 -2.04
N ARG A 159 8.70 31.98 -2.33
CA ARG A 159 8.04 33.30 -2.32
C ARG A 159 7.90 33.93 -0.93
N LYS A 160 8.08 33.16 0.16
CA LYS A 160 7.98 33.66 1.54
C LYS A 160 9.33 34.08 2.14
N LYS A 161 10.40 34.02 1.36
CA LYS A 161 11.74 34.49 1.73
C LYS A 161 12.04 35.83 1.07
#